data_AF-A0A0U5B0L8-F1
#
_entry.id   AF-A0A0U5B0L8-F1
#
_cell.length_a   1.000
_cell.length_b   1.000
_cell.length_c   1.000
_cell.angle_alpha   90.00
_cell.angle_beta   90.00
_cell.angle_gamma   90.00
#
_symmetry.space_group_name_H-M   'P 1'
#
loop_
_entity.id
_entity.type
_entity.pdbx_description
1 polymer ?
#
loop_
_entity_poly.entity_id
_entity_poly.type
_entity_poly.pdbx_seq_one_letter_code
_entity_poly.pdbx_strand_id
1 'polypeptide(L)' 'MNERLEAKIENARKLQDELKSTGITAELDEKTGELKINGAEFTKGDDMYG' A
#
# COMPACT_ATOMS: atom_id res chain seq x y z
N MET A 1 1.16 19.33 17.75
CA MET A 1 1.05 18.42 16.60
C MET A 1 2.46 18.02 16.22
N ASN A 2 2.77 16.73 16.06
CA ASN A 2 4.14 16.27 15.76
C ASN A 2 4.35 16.30 14.24
N GLU A 3 5.04 17.33 13.73
CA GLU A 3 5.29 17.53 12.28
C GLU A 3 5.92 16.30 11.59
N ARG A 4 6.72 15.52 12.32
CA ARG A 4 7.33 14.27 11.81
C ARG A 4 6.33 13.17 11.51
N LEU A 5 5.23 13.10 12.24
CA LEU A 5 4.19 12.10 12.04
C LEU A 5 3.33 12.46 10.82
N GLU A 6 3.02 13.75 10.66
CA GLU A 6 2.25 14.26 9.52
C GLU A 6 3.00 14.02 8.20
N ALA A 7 4.30 14.33 8.15
CA ALA A 7 5.13 14.04 6.98
C ALA A 7 5.22 12.53 6.68
N LYS A 8 5.21 11.67 7.70
CA LYS A 8 5.23 10.21 7.52
C LYS A 8 3.90 9.70 6.94
N ILE A 9 2.78 10.21 7.44
CA ILE A 9 1.44 9.86 6.94
C ILE A 9 1.27 10.35 5.50
N GLU A 10 1.74 11.55 5.17
CA GLU A 10 1.66 12.08 3.80
C GLU A 10 2.46 11.23 2.80
N ASN A 11 3.70 10.88 3.13
CA ASN A 11 4.52 10.00 2.31
C ASN A 11 3.89 8.60 2.15
N ALA A 12 3.33 8.05 3.23
CA ALA A 12 2.68 6.76 3.20
C ALA A 12 1.37 6.78 2.38
N ARG A 13 0.62 7.88 2.40
CA ARG A 13 -0.56 8.09 1.52
C ARG A 13 -0.16 8.12 0.05
N LYS A 14 0.91 8.84 -0.31
CA LYS A 14 1.45 8.83 -1.69
C LYS A 14 1.81 7.42 -2.14
N LEU A 15 2.56 6.70 -1.31
CA LEU A 15 2.98 5.34 -1.62
C LEU A 15 1.77 4.39 -1.74
N GLN A 16 0.74 4.55 -0.91
CA GLN A 16 -0.51 3.78 -1.02
C GLN A 16 -1.19 3.98 -2.38
N ASP A 17 -1.23 5.21 -2.87
CA ASP A 17 -1.87 5.55 -4.15
C ASP A 17 -1.06 4.99 -5.35
N GLU A 18 0.27 5.09 -5.29
CA GLU A 18 1.16 4.47 -6.27
C GLU A 18 0.99 2.94 -6.31
N LEU A 19 0.96 2.29 -5.15
CA LEU A 19 0.74 0.85 -5.04
C LEU A 19 -0.64 0.47 -5.60
N LYS A 20 -1.68 1.23 -5.28
CA LYS A 20 -3.04 1.02 -5.80
C LYS A 20 -3.08 1.12 -7.33
N SER A 21 -2.34 2.07 -7.92
CA SER A 21 -2.19 2.21 -9.37
C SER A 21 -1.55 0.97 -10.02
N THR A 22 -0.63 0.30 -9.31
CA THR A 22 -0.01 -0.96 -9.74
C THR A 22 -0.86 -2.21 -9.47
N GLY A 23 -2.06 -2.06 -8.91
CA GLY A 23 -2.93 -3.18 -8.52
C GLY A 23 -2.61 -3.79 -7.15
N ILE A 24 -1.70 -3.17 -6.40
CA ILE A 24 -1.32 -3.59 -5.05
C ILE A 24 -2.19 -2.86 -4.03
N THR A 25 -2.91 -3.62 -3.20
CA THR A 25 -3.71 -3.01 -2.13
C THR A 25 -2.82 -2.78 -0.90
N ALA A 26 -2.75 -1.55 -0.43
CA ALA A 26 -2.05 -1.21 0.81
C ALA A 26 -2.99 -0.48 1.78
N GLU A 27 -2.85 -0.75 3.08
CA GLU A 27 -3.60 -0.13 4.17
C GLU A 27 -2.66 0.75 5.01
N LEU A 28 -2.99 2.04 5.12
CA LEU A 28 -2.24 3.00 5.94
C LEU A 28 -2.86 3.12 7.33
N ASP A 29 -2.05 2.90 8.37
CA ASP A 29 -2.39 3.23 9.75
C ASP A 29 -2.02 4.69 10.05
N GLU A 30 -3.03 5.56 10.14
CA GLU A 30 -2.86 7.00 10.35
C GLU A 30 -2.43 7.38 11.78
N LYS A 31 -2.45 6.44 12.72
CA LYS A 31 -2.00 6.68 14.10
C LYS A 31 -0.48 6.52 14.23
N THR A 32 0.11 5.65 13.42
CA THR A 32 1.53 5.27 13.46
C THR A 32 2.31 5.68 12.19
N GLY A 33 1.59 5.98 11.10
CA GLY A 33 2.14 6.21 9.77
C GLY A 33 2.71 4.93 9.14
N GLU A 34 2.27 3.75 9.58
CA GLU A 34 2.68 2.47 9.01
C GLU A 34 1.82 2.10 7.80
N LEU A 35 2.46 1.70 6.69
CA LEU A 35 1.77 1.22 5.49
C LEU A 35 1.91 -0.30 5.39
N LYS A 36 0.80 -1.02 5.51
CA LYS A 36 0.72 -2.48 5.34
C LYS A 36 0.36 -2.80 3.90
N ILE A 37 1.22 -3.52 3.21
CA ILE A 37 0.96 -3.97 1.85
C ILE A 37 0.25 -5.31 1.98
N ASN A 38 -1.05 -5.33 1.68
CA ASN A 38 -1.75 -6.58 1.46
C ASN A 38 -1.36 -7.00 0.06
N GLY A 39 -0.35 -7.87 -0.02
CA GLY A 39 0.03 -8.50 -1.27
C GLY A 39 -1.24 -9.02 -1.90
N ALA A 40 -1.66 -8.36 -2.99
CA ALA A 40 -2.71 -8.86 -3.84
C ALA A 40 -2.32 -10.30 -4.09
N GLU A 41 -3.18 -11.22 -3.65
CA GLU A 41 -3.05 -12.64 -3.89
C GLU A 41 -2.56 -12.76 -5.33
N PHE A 42 -1.29 -13.13 -5.48
CA PHE A 42 -0.66 -13.25 -6.79
C PHE A 42 -1.42 -14.42 -7.38
N THR A 43 -2.53 -14.14 -8.06
CA THR A 43 -3.28 -15.09 -8.86
C THR A 43 -2.34 -15.36 -10.01
N LYS A 44 -1.37 -16.22 -9.70
CA LYS A 44 -0.49 -16.89 -10.62
C LYS A 44 -1.47 -17.44 -11.65
N GLY A 45 -1.47 -16.83 -12.84
CA GLY A 45 -2.24 -17.28 -13.98
C GLY A 45 -1.72 -18.65 -14.44
N ASP A 46 -1.88 -19.66 -13.60
CA ASP A 46 -1.49 -21.06 -13.83
C ASP A 46 -2.65 -21.84 -14.47
N ASP A 47 -3.51 -21.16 -15.24
CA ASP A 47 -4.56 -21.77 -16.08
C ASP A 47 -4.43 -21.30 -17.55
N MET A 48 -3.21 -20.92 -17.98
CA MET A 48 -2.90 -20.54 -19.36
C MET A 48 -1.99 -21.56 -20.07
N TYR A 49 -2.26 -22.85 -19.86
CA TYR A 49 -1.90 -23.92 -20.78
C TYR A 49 -3.00 -24.98 -20.74
N GLY A 50 -3.76 -25.06 -21.83
CA GLY A 50 -4.77 -26.11 -22.05
C GLY A 50 -4.18 -27.48 -22.35
#